data_AF-A0A7J9AXL2-F1
#
_entry.id   AF-A0A7J9AXL2-F1
#
_cell.length_a   1.000
_cell.length_b   1.000
_cell.length_c   1.000
_cell.angle_alpha   90.00
_cell.angle_beta   90.00
_cell.angle_gamma   90.00
#
_symmetry.space_group_name_H-M   'P 1'
#
loop_
_entity.id
_entity.type
_entity.pdbx_description
1 polymer ?
#
loop_
_entity_poly.entity_id
_entity_poly.type
_entity_poly.pdbx_seq_one_letter_code
_entity_poly.pdbx_strand_id
1 'polypeptide(L)'
;MELEKSLDPNLWHACAGSMVQIPPINSKVYYFPQGHAEHSLNSVDFPFSRQIPPLVLCRVDSVKFMADGETDEVYAKIMLTPLQNNEPDVGDDDGVSNGGCNNIEKKAASFAKTLTQSDANNGGGFSVPRYCAETIFPTLDYSADPPVQTVVAVDVHGQLWKFRHIYRGTPRRHLLTTGWSAFVNRKKLVAGDSVVFLRAENGGILVGIRRAKLGIGDGDCYGSLGFCGNSKGNGKVKPEEVLEAAKAASGGRKPFEVAYYPRTSGPEFCVKASAVNTAMKVPWCCGMRFKMAFETEDSSRISWFVGTISSVQVADPARWPDSPWRLLE
;
A
#
# COMPACT_ATOMS: atom_id res chain seq x y z
N MET A 1 27.65 -9.48 4.10
CA MET A 1 26.55 -8.58 3.70
C MET A 1 25.74 -9.33 2.68
N GLU A 2 24.64 -9.97 3.11
CA GLU A 2 23.64 -10.45 2.15
C GLU A 2 23.06 -9.23 1.46
N LEU A 3 23.10 -9.22 0.13
CA LEU A 3 22.49 -8.17 -0.66
C LEU A 3 20.98 -8.24 -0.40
N GLU A 4 20.42 -7.30 0.38
CA GLU A 4 18.97 -7.23 0.61
C GLU A 4 18.26 -7.25 -0.75
N LYS A 5 17.60 -8.36 -1.06
CA LYS A 5 16.99 -8.58 -2.37
C LYS A 5 15.66 -7.83 -2.41
N SER A 6 15.53 -6.89 -3.34
CA SER A 6 14.25 -6.22 -3.58
C SER A 6 13.19 -7.24 -4.03
N LEU A 7 11.98 -7.07 -3.52
CA LEU A 7 10.80 -7.83 -3.93
C LEU A 7 10.45 -7.55 -5.39
N ASP A 8 9.77 -8.50 -6.04
CA ASP A 8 9.13 -8.30 -7.33
C ASP A 8 8.14 -7.12 -7.24
N PRO A 9 8.28 -6.07 -8.07
CA PRO A 9 7.42 -4.88 -8.00
C PRO A 9 5.94 -5.19 -8.19
N ASN A 10 5.60 -6.14 -9.08
CA ASN A 10 4.21 -6.50 -9.35
C ASN A 10 3.58 -7.19 -8.14
N LEU A 11 4.33 -8.11 -7.50
CA LEU A 11 3.88 -8.74 -6.25
C LEU A 11 3.75 -7.70 -5.14
N TRP A 12 4.73 -6.80 -5.00
CA TRP A 12 4.69 -5.75 -3.99
C TRP A 12 3.44 -4.87 -4.14
N HIS A 13 3.15 -4.37 -5.35
CA HIS A 13 1.95 -3.59 -5.62
C HIS A 13 0.66 -4.39 -5.41
N ALA A 14 0.67 -5.67 -5.79
CA ALA A 14 -0.46 -6.57 -5.54
C ALA A 14 -0.67 -6.86 -4.04
N CYS A 15 0.34 -6.73 -3.19
CA CYS A 15 0.19 -6.80 -1.72
C CYS A 15 -0.17 -5.44 -1.10
N ALA A 16 0.39 -4.35 -1.61
CA ALA A 16 0.23 -3.01 -1.03
C ALA A 16 -1.21 -2.48 -1.14
N GLY A 17 -1.91 -2.81 -2.22
CA GLY A 17 -3.26 -2.29 -2.49
C GLY A 17 -3.34 -1.60 -3.84
N SER A 18 -4.54 -1.59 -4.44
CA SER A 18 -4.74 -1.09 -5.80
C SER A 18 -4.60 0.42 -5.92
N MET A 19 -4.77 1.16 -4.83
CA MET A 19 -4.65 2.62 -4.81
C MET A 19 -3.25 3.13 -4.44
N VAL A 20 -2.36 2.26 -3.98
CA VAL A 20 -1.01 2.66 -3.53
C VAL A 20 -0.18 3.09 -4.73
N GLN A 21 0.32 4.33 -4.70
CA GLN A 21 1.22 4.86 -5.71
C GLN A 21 2.61 5.09 -5.10
N ILE A 22 3.62 4.56 -5.76
CA ILE A 22 5.02 4.83 -5.40
C ILE A 22 5.60 5.80 -6.42
N PRO A 23 6.17 6.93 -5.99
CA PRO A 23 6.79 7.87 -6.91
C PRO A 23 7.91 7.21 -7.74
N PRO A 24 7.97 7.48 -9.07
CA PRO A 24 8.99 6.90 -9.92
C PRO A 24 10.39 7.45 -9.56
N ILE A 25 11.41 6.65 -9.83
CA ILE A 25 12.82 7.06 -9.65
C ILE A 25 13.10 8.28 -10.55
N ASN A 26 13.94 9.19 -10.06
CA ASN A 26 14.28 10.50 -10.64
C ASN A 26 13.15 11.53 -10.68
N SER A 27 11.96 11.21 -10.18
CA SER A 27 10.87 12.20 -10.10
C SER A 27 11.04 13.17 -8.94
N LYS A 28 10.46 14.35 -9.07
CA LYS A 28 10.34 15.35 -8.00
C LYS A 28 9.14 15.02 -7.13
N VAL A 29 9.36 14.96 -5.83
CA VAL A 29 8.34 14.73 -4.81
C VAL A 29 8.47 15.73 -3.70
N TYR A 30 7.37 15.96 -3.02
CA TYR A 30 7.32 16.67 -1.76
C TYR A 30 7.28 15.66 -0.61
N TYR A 31 8.26 15.78 0.29
CA TYR A 31 8.32 15.07 1.55
C TYR A 31 7.63 15.88 2.65
N PHE A 32 6.69 15.24 3.36
CA PHE A 32 5.91 15.82 4.46
C PHE A 32 6.31 15.18 5.80
N PRO A 33 7.09 15.86 6.66
CA PRO A 33 7.48 15.33 7.96
C PRO A 33 6.28 15.00 8.86
N GLN A 34 5.22 15.82 8.84
CA GLN A 34 3.99 15.55 9.59
C GLN A 34 3.31 14.26 9.12
N GLY A 35 3.26 14.02 7.82
CA GLY A 35 2.73 12.79 7.28
C GLY A 35 3.56 11.57 7.62
N HIS A 36 4.89 11.71 7.59
CA HIS A 36 5.79 10.64 7.99
C HIS A 36 5.63 10.29 9.48
N ALA A 37 5.38 11.28 10.35
CA ALA A 37 5.06 11.06 11.76
C ALA A 37 3.76 10.29 11.98
N GLU A 38 2.77 10.36 11.08
CA GLU A 38 1.57 9.52 11.18
C GLU A 38 1.83 8.04 10.85
N HIS A 39 3.02 7.72 10.34
CA HIS A 39 3.48 6.34 10.10
C HIS A 39 4.33 5.79 11.24
N SER A 40 4.61 6.57 12.29
CA SER A 40 5.39 6.09 13.44
C SER A 40 4.57 5.35 14.49
N LEU A 41 5.21 4.42 15.20
CA LEU A 41 4.63 3.61 16.28
C LEU A 41 4.03 4.48 17.40
N ASN A 42 4.74 5.54 17.76
CA ASN A 42 4.40 6.49 18.83
C ASN A 42 4.38 7.90 18.28
N SER A 43 3.73 8.82 18.99
CA SER A 43 3.77 10.25 18.65
C SER A 43 5.22 10.75 18.56
N VAL A 44 5.58 11.33 17.42
CA VAL A 44 6.88 11.97 17.23
C VAL A 44 6.81 13.37 17.82
N ASP A 45 7.66 13.66 18.80
CA ASP A 45 7.91 15.03 19.20
C ASP A 45 9.01 15.61 18.31
N PHE A 46 8.77 16.80 17.77
CA PHE A 46 9.70 17.52 16.93
C PHE A 46 10.33 18.65 17.76
N PRO A 47 11.41 18.38 18.53
CA PRO A 47 12.01 19.36 19.43
C PRO A 47 12.55 20.61 18.72
N PHE A 48 12.68 20.56 17.38
CA PHE A 48 13.09 21.67 16.51
C PHE A 48 12.07 21.95 15.39
N SER A 49 10.78 21.75 15.63
CA SER A 49 9.69 21.90 14.64
C SER A 49 9.78 23.19 13.80
N ARG A 50 10.11 24.34 14.40
CA ARG A 50 10.25 25.62 13.67
C ARG A 50 11.41 25.68 12.66
N GLN A 51 12.38 24.78 12.75
CA GLN A 51 13.52 24.72 11.83
C GLN A 51 13.32 23.70 10.71
N ILE A 52 12.33 22.82 10.84
CA ILE A 52 12.01 21.80 9.85
C ILE A 52 10.90 22.36 8.95
N PRO A 53 11.13 22.49 7.63
CA PRO A 53 10.06 22.92 6.74
C PRO A 53 8.89 21.92 6.76
N PRO A 54 7.62 22.37 6.73
CA PRO A 54 6.46 21.48 6.67
C PRO A 54 6.40 20.67 5.36
N LEU A 55 7.12 21.15 4.36
CA LEU A 55 7.17 20.63 3.01
C LEU A 55 8.59 20.76 2.46
N VAL A 56 9.21 19.66 2.06
CA VAL A 56 10.56 19.65 1.48
C VAL A 56 10.52 19.06 0.07
N LEU A 57 10.97 19.83 -0.94
CA LEU A 57 11.10 19.34 -2.31
C LEU A 57 12.31 18.42 -2.41
N CYS A 58 12.10 17.21 -2.89
CA CYS A 58 13.13 16.17 -3.03
C CYS A 58 13.09 15.54 -4.42
N ARG A 59 14.21 14.97 -4.85
CA ARG A 59 14.27 13.99 -5.93
C ARG A 59 14.31 12.58 -5.36
N VAL A 60 13.60 11.64 -5.99
CA VAL A 60 13.66 10.21 -5.65
C VAL A 60 14.89 9.59 -6.31
N ASP A 61 15.88 9.16 -5.54
CA ASP A 61 17.10 8.56 -6.10
C ASP A 61 16.98 7.04 -6.26
N SER A 62 16.26 6.37 -5.36
CA SER A 62 15.98 4.94 -5.49
C SER A 62 14.75 4.51 -4.70
N VAL A 63 14.13 3.41 -5.14
CA VAL A 63 13.02 2.74 -4.46
C VAL A 63 13.38 1.27 -4.33
N LYS A 64 13.30 0.72 -3.12
CA LYS A 64 13.44 -0.72 -2.87
C LYS A 64 12.15 -1.26 -2.27
N PHE A 65 11.60 -2.29 -2.90
CA PHE A 65 10.42 -2.98 -2.43
C PHE A 65 10.81 -4.07 -1.44
N MET A 66 10.25 -4.03 -0.24
CA MET A 66 10.61 -4.87 0.87
C MET A 66 9.37 -5.56 1.46
N ALA A 67 9.59 -6.63 2.22
CA ALA A 67 8.58 -7.26 3.06
C ALA A 67 9.17 -7.50 4.46
N ASP A 68 8.35 -7.30 5.48
CA ASP A 68 8.73 -7.56 6.86
C ASP A 68 8.86 -9.08 7.10
N GLY A 69 9.98 -9.49 7.72
CA GLY A 69 10.35 -10.90 7.87
C GLY A 69 9.44 -11.70 8.79
N GLU A 70 8.69 -11.04 9.68
CA GLU A 70 7.83 -11.70 10.66
C GLU A 70 6.34 -11.64 10.26
N THR A 71 5.92 -10.51 9.69
CA THR A 71 4.51 -10.22 9.45
C THR A 71 4.08 -10.41 7.99
N ASP A 72 5.04 -10.48 7.06
CA ASP A 72 4.85 -10.43 5.60
C ASP A 72 4.25 -9.10 5.08
N GLU A 73 4.15 -8.07 5.94
CA GLU A 73 3.69 -6.75 5.51
C GLU A 73 4.70 -6.11 4.55
N VAL A 74 4.23 -5.68 3.39
CA VAL A 74 5.08 -5.03 2.39
C VAL A 74 5.33 -3.57 2.75
N TYR A 75 6.54 -3.10 2.49
CA TYR A 75 6.92 -1.69 2.66
C TYR A 75 7.94 -1.27 1.60
N ALA A 76 8.10 0.02 1.36
CA ALA A 76 9.08 0.56 0.43
C ALA A 76 10.13 1.37 1.19
N LYS A 77 11.42 1.14 0.90
CA LYS A 77 12.50 2.05 1.29
C LYS A 77 12.72 3.03 0.13
N ILE A 78 12.52 4.32 0.37
CA ILE A 78 12.64 5.37 -0.64
C ILE A 78 13.81 6.26 -0.26
N MET A 79 14.79 6.38 -1.15
CA MET A 79 15.91 7.29 -0.98
C MET A 79 15.59 8.63 -1.64
N LEU A 80 15.69 9.71 -0.86
CA LEU A 80 15.33 11.06 -1.26
C LEU A 80 16.53 11.99 -1.11
N THR A 81 16.75 12.87 -2.08
CA THR A 81 17.70 13.98 -1.98
C THR A 81 16.97 15.32 -2.02
N PRO A 82 17.07 16.17 -0.98
CA PRO A 82 16.48 17.51 -0.99
C PRO A 82 17.04 18.38 -2.12
N LEU A 83 16.14 19.06 -2.83
CA LEU A 83 16.46 20.01 -3.88
C LEU A 83 16.46 21.44 -3.32
N GLN A 84 17.33 22.29 -3.86
CA GLN A 84 17.30 23.73 -3.56
C GLN A 84 16.39 24.44 -4.56
N ASN A 85 15.70 25.50 -4.11
CA ASN A 85 14.75 26.29 -4.92
C ASN A 85 15.34 26.90 -6.22
N ASN A 86 16.66 26.84 -6.43
CA ASN A 86 17.36 27.43 -7.57
C ASN A 86 17.76 26.42 -8.66
N GLU A 87 17.38 25.15 -8.55
CA GLU A 87 17.60 24.23 -9.68
C GLU A 87 16.57 24.57 -10.78
N PRO A 88 17.03 24.96 -11.98
CA PRO A 88 16.13 25.25 -13.08
C PRO A 88 15.23 24.04 -13.29
N ASP A 89 13.97 24.30 -13.59
CA ASP A 89 12.97 23.29 -13.91
C ASP A 89 13.33 22.62 -15.24
N VAL A 90 14.34 21.75 -15.21
CA VAL A 90 14.74 20.95 -16.37
C VAL A 90 13.70 19.84 -16.49
N GLY A 91 12.58 20.21 -17.13
CA GLY A 91 11.52 19.32 -17.59
C GLY A 91 10.89 18.45 -16.52
N ASP A 92 9.75 18.88 -15.99
CA ASP A 92 8.68 17.89 -15.84
C ASP A 92 8.50 17.27 -17.23
N ASP A 93 8.96 16.03 -17.43
CA ASP A 93 8.39 15.16 -18.45
C ASP A 93 6.95 14.87 -18.02
N ASP A 94 6.13 15.90 -18.19
CA ASP A 94 4.69 15.83 -18.16
C ASP A 94 4.30 15.11 -19.45
N GLY A 95 4.52 13.79 -19.44
CA GLY A 95 3.73 12.87 -20.23
C GLY A 95 2.27 13.05 -19.79
N VAL A 96 1.61 14.07 -20.35
CA VAL A 96 0.20 14.37 -20.20
C VAL A 96 -0.59 13.08 -20.41
N SER A 97 -0.99 12.45 -19.32
CA SER A 97 -2.01 11.41 -19.29
C SER A 97 -3.21 11.94 -18.53
N ASN A 98 -3.70 13.12 -18.93
CA ASN A 98 -5.07 13.52 -18.66
C ASN A 98 -5.90 13.29 -19.92
N GLY A 99 -6.25 12.03 -20.11
CA GLY A 99 -7.03 11.50 -21.22
C GLY A 99 -7.01 9.99 -21.10
N GLY A 100 -8.17 9.36 -20.92
CA GLY A 100 -8.24 7.92 -20.72
C GLY A 100 -7.59 7.15 -21.85
N CYS A 101 -6.45 6.51 -21.57
CA CYS A 101 -5.96 5.35 -22.30
C CYS A 101 -4.87 4.67 -21.45
N ASN A 102 -5.25 3.59 -20.78
CA ASN A 102 -4.60 2.30 -20.95
C ASN A 102 -3.13 2.34 -21.44
N ASN A 103 -2.19 2.77 -20.60
CA ASN A 103 -0.90 2.10 -20.62
C ASN A 103 -1.16 0.69 -20.09
N ILE A 104 -1.54 -0.20 -21.00
CA ILE A 104 -1.47 -1.64 -20.79
C ILE A 104 0.03 -1.98 -20.81
N GLU A 105 0.80 -1.45 -19.85
CA GLU A 105 1.74 -2.35 -19.20
C GLU A 105 0.88 -3.53 -18.81
N LYS A 106 1.17 -4.72 -19.34
CA LYS A 106 0.39 -5.92 -19.08
C LYS A 106 0.40 -6.13 -17.57
N LYS A 107 -0.59 -5.55 -16.88
CA LYS A 107 -0.71 -5.63 -15.43
C LYS A 107 -0.71 -7.12 -15.12
N ALA A 108 0.35 -7.57 -14.45
CA ALA A 108 0.54 -8.98 -14.16
C ALA A 108 -0.76 -9.50 -13.52
N ALA A 109 -1.27 -10.61 -14.05
CA ALA A 109 -2.56 -11.14 -13.61
C ALA A 109 -2.46 -11.47 -12.12
N SER A 110 -3.16 -10.69 -11.31
CA SER A 110 -3.16 -10.84 -9.86
C SER A 110 -4.57 -10.88 -9.33
N PHE A 111 -4.73 -11.58 -8.21
CA PHE A 111 -6.00 -11.76 -7.56
C PHE A 111 -5.80 -11.77 -6.05
N ALA A 112 -6.55 -10.90 -5.37
CA ALA A 112 -6.63 -10.87 -3.92
C ALA A 112 -7.99 -11.42 -3.49
N LYS A 113 -7.99 -12.29 -2.47
CA LYS A 113 -9.22 -12.71 -1.79
C LYS A 113 -9.07 -12.59 -0.30
N THR A 114 -10.02 -11.88 0.30
CA THR A 114 -10.28 -11.88 1.73
C THR A 114 -10.71 -13.27 2.20
N LEU A 115 -10.03 -13.77 3.21
CA LEU A 115 -10.26 -15.07 3.80
C LEU A 115 -11.54 -15.05 4.61
N THR A 116 -12.43 -15.99 4.30
CA THR A 116 -13.59 -16.28 5.14
C THR A 116 -13.16 -17.10 6.36
N GLN A 117 -14.05 -17.22 7.36
CA GLN A 117 -13.81 -18.13 8.49
C GLN A 117 -13.51 -19.57 8.04
N SER A 118 -14.15 -20.02 6.95
CA SER A 118 -13.92 -21.37 6.40
C SER A 118 -12.58 -21.54 5.71
N ASP A 119 -11.97 -20.45 5.22
CA ASP A 119 -10.65 -20.49 4.60
C ASP A 119 -9.55 -20.47 5.68
N ALA A 120 -9.76 -19.75 6.79
CA ALA A 120 -8.75 -19.60 7.85
C ALA A 120 -8.85 -20.65 8.97
N ASN A 121 -9.79 -21.60 8.90
CA ASN A 121 -9.95 -22.61 9.95
C ASN A 121 -8.92 -23.76 9.82
N ASN A 122 -8.58 -24.36 10.96
CA ASN A 122 -7.72 -25.54 11.00
C ASN A 122 -8.49 -26.77 10.53
N GLY A 123 -8.22 -27.19 9.28
CA GLY A 123 -8.82 -28.38 8.66
C GLY A 123 -9.65 -28.10 7.41
N GLY A 124 -9.94 -26.83 7.10
CA GLY A 124 -10.56 -26.42 5.85
C GLY A 124 -9.58 -26.27 4.69
N GLY A 125 -10.15 -26.05 3.50
CA GLY A 125 -9.41 -25.70 2.28
C GLY A 125 -9.77 -24.30 1.83
N PHE A 126 -8.90 -23.68 1.05
CA PHE A 126 -9.17 -22.37 0.45
C PHE A 126 -10.11 -22.51 -0.74
N SER A 127 -11.22 -21.78 -0.72
CA SER A 127 -12.11 -21.67 -1.87
C SER A 127 -11.52 -20.73 -2.91
N VAL A 128 -11.00 -21.27 -4.01
CA VAL A 128 -10.38 -20.48 -5.07
C VAL A 128 -11.47 -19.89 -5.97
N PRO A 129 -11.52 -18.57 -6.17
CA PRO A 129 -12.45 -17.97 -7.12
C PRO A 129 -12.12 -18.39 -8.54
N ARG A 130 -13.16 -18.63 -9.36
CA ARG A 130 -13.02 -19.17 -10.73
C ARG A 130 -12.03 -18.37 -11.57
N TYR A 131 -12.11 -17.03 -11.51
CA TYR A 131 -11.19 -16.14 -12.20
C TYR A 131 -9.72 -16.44 -11.85
N CYS A 132 -9.39 -16.62 -10.57
CA CYS A 132 -8.03 -16.94 -10.13
C CYS A 132 -7.57 -18.31 -10.69
N ALA A 133 -8.44 -19.31 -10.64
CA ALA A 133 -8.11 -20.65 -11.13
C ALA A 133 -7.86 -20.69 -12.65
N GLU A 134 -8.59 -19.88 -13.42
CA GLU A 134 -8.50 -19.88 -14.89
C GLU A 134 -7.41 -18.94 -15.43
N THR A 135 -7.05 -17.87 -14.69
CA THR A 135 -6.08 -16.86 -15.18
C THR A 135 -4.70 -16.97 -14.56
N ILE A 136 -4.61 -17.35 -13.27
CA ILE A 136 -3.36 -17.33 -12.51
C ILE A 136 -2.73 -18.71 -12.41
N PHE A 137 -3.53 -19.73 -12.11
CA PHE A 137 -3.02 -21.10 -11.97
C PHE A 137 -2.75 -21.75 -13.33
N PRO A 138 -1.92 -22.81 -13.38
CA PRO A 138 -1.78 -23.62 -14.58
C PRO A 138 -3.14 -24.22 -14.94
N THR A 139 -3.39 -24.41 -16.23
CA THR A 139 -4.65 -24.98 -16.71
C THR A 139 -4.85 -26.37 -16.15
N LEU A 140 -5.98 -26.57 -15.47
CA LEU A 140 -6.35 -27.86 -14.89
C LEU A 140 -6.90 -28.79 -15.98
N ASP A 141 -6.49 -30.06 -15.97
CA ASP A 141 -7.07 -31.08 -16.83
C ASP A 141 -8.43 -31.52 -16.30
N TYR A 142 -9.50 -31.05 -16.95
CA TYR A 142 -10.88 -31.37 -16.58
C TYR A 142 -11.35 -32.75 -17.05
N SER A 143 -10.55 -33.49 -17.83
CA SER A 143 -10.90 -34.85 -18.26
C SER A 143 -10.68 -35.90 -17.17
N ALA A 144 -9.83 -35.60 -16.19
CA ALA A 144 -9.59 -36.44 -15.02
C ALA A 144 -10.78 -36.42 -14.02
N ASP A 145 -10.90 -37.46 -13.18
CA ASP A 145 -11.91 -37.52 -12.11
C ASP A 145 -11.30 -37.95 -10.75
N PRO A 146 -11.23 -37.04 -9.75
CA PRO A 146 -11.46 -35.60 -9.85
C PRO A 146 -10.28 -34.87 -10.56
N PRO A 147 -10.52 -33.74 -11.25
CA PRO A 147 -9.45 -32.88 -11.75
C PRO A 147 -8.55 -32.33 -10.63
N VAL A 148 -7.25 -32.64 -10.66
CA VAL A 148 -6.26 -32.29 -9.63
C VAL A 148 -4.93 -31.87 -10.24
N GLN A 149 -4.28 -30.88 -9.63
CA GLN A 149 -2.88 -30.53 -9.91
C GLN A 149 -2.15 -30.03 -8.65
N THR A 150 -0.82 -29.93 -8.73
CA THR A 150 -0.03 -29.23 -7.71
C THR A 150 0.30 -27.82 -8.19
N VAL A 151 -0.11 -26.82 -7.42
CA VAL A 151 0.27 -25.41 -7.63
C VAL A 151 1.45 -25.11 -6.73
N VAL A 152 2.53 -24.60 -7.30
CA VAL A 152 3.73 -24.17 -6.55
C VAL A 152 3.81 -22.65 -6.63
N ALA A 153 3.79 -21.99 -5.48
CA ALA A 153 3.91 -20.54 -5.37
C ALA A 153 5.15 -20.16 -4.55
N VAL A 154 5.75 -19.02 -4.87
CA VAL A 154 6.86 -18.43 -4.11
C VAL A 154 6.34 -17.23 -3.33
N ASP A 155 6.59 -17.17 -2.03
CA ASP A 155 6.16 -16.02 -1.24
C ASP A 155 7.11 -14.82 -1.33
N VAL A 156 6.77 -13.74 -0.62
CA VAL A 156 7.55 -12.49 -0.59
C VAL A 156 8.99 -12.66 -0.08
N HIS A 157 9.30 -13.76 0.59
CA HIS A 157 10.63 -14.08 1.12
C HIS A 157 11.37 -15.13 0.28
N GLY A 158 10.81 -15.53 -0.86
CA GLY A 158 11.39 -16.57 -1.71
C GLY A 158 11.08 -18.00 -1.25
N GLN A 159 10.24 -18.19 -0.24
CA GLN A 159 9.88 -19.52 0.24
C GLN A 159 8.86 -20.18 -0.70
N LEU A 160 9.14 -21.43 -1.07
CA LEU A 160 8.23 -22.25 -1.88
C LEU A 160 7.09 -22.82 -1.05
N TRP A 161 5.89 -22.73 -1.59
CA TRP A 161 4.64 -23.24 -1.07
C TRP A 161 3.97 -24.15 -2.09
N LYS A 162 3.65 -25.38 -1.70
CA LYS A 162 2.98 -26.37 -2.56
C LYS A 162 1.55 -26.57 -2.10
N PHE A 163 0.61 -26.38 -3.02
CA PHE A 163 -0.81 -26.52 -2.77
C PHE A 163 -1.42 -27.58 -3.69
N ARG A 164 -2.25 -28.46 -3.14
CA ARG A 164 -3.09 -29.35 -3.94
C ARG A 164 -4.33 -28.60 -4.42
N HIS A 165 -4.36 -28.23 -5.70
CA HIS A 165 -5.52 -27.64 -6.36
C HIS A 165 -6.43 -28.75 -6.89
N ILE A 166 -7.71 -28.72 -6.52
CA ILE A 166 -8.72 -29.71 -6.92
C ILE A 166 -10.02 -29.02 -7.32
N TYR A 167 -10.68 -29.52 -8.36
CA TYR A 167 -12.02 -29.08 -8.77
C TYR A 167 -13.04 -30.17 -8.45
N ARG A 168 -13.86 -29.97 -7.42
CA ARG A 168 -14.78 -30.99 -6.88
C ARG A 168 -16.01 -30.40 -6.19
N GLY A 169 -16.89 -31.26 -5.70
CA GLY A 169 -18.09 -30.89 -4.94
C GLY A 169 -19.32 -30.68 -5.82
N THR A 170 -20.45 -30.36 -5.19
CA THR A 170 -21.75 -30.16 -5.84
C THR A 170 -22.43 -28.89 -5.28
N PRO A 171 -22.47 -27.77 -6.04
CA PRO A 171 -21.86 -27.56 -7.34
C PRO A 171 -20.33 -27.62 -7.28
N ARG A 172 -19.67 -27.95 -8.41
CA ARG A 172 -18.21 -28.06 -8.47
C ARG A 172 -17.53 -26.71 -8.24
N ARG A 173 -16.47 -26.69 -7.42
CA ARG A 173 -15.70 -25.50 -7.05
C ARG A 173 -14.21 -25.80 -7.04
N HIS A 174 -13.39 -24.77 -7.26
CA HIS A 174 -11.94 -24.86 -7.14
C HIS A 174 -11.52 -24.72 -5.68
N LEU A 175 -10.65 -25.59 -5.21
CA LEU A 175 -10.18 -25.63 -3.83
C LEU A 175 -8.66 -25.82 -3.77
N LEU A 176 -7.98 -25.13 -2.85
CA LEU A 176 -6.68 -25.56 -2.37
C LEU A 176 -6.89 -26.36 -1.08
N THR A 177 -6.40 -27.60 -1.06
CA THR A 177 -6.58 -28.51 0.08
C THR A 177 -5.25 -28.76 0.78
N THR A 178 -4.55 -29.85 0.46
CA THR A 178 -3.23 -30.16 1.04
C THR A 178 -2.26 -28.99 0.85
N GLY A 179 -1.55 -28.62 1.92
CA GLY A 179 -0.60 -27.49 1.96
C GLY A 179 -1.23 -26.17 2.41
N TRP A 180 -2.55 -25.99 2.26
CA TRP A 180 -3.22 -24.73 2.63
C TRP A 180 -3.20 -24.48 4.14
N SER A 181 -3.60 -25.46 4.95
CA SER A 181 -3.62 -25.31 6.42
C SER A 181 -2.22 -25.04 7.00
N ALA A 182 -1.16 -25.61 6.40
CA ALA A 182 0.22 -25.33 6.79
C ALA A 182 0.61 -23.88 6.46
N PHE A 183 0.17 -23.35 5.31
CA PHE A 183 0.36 -21.95 4.93
C PHE A 183 -0.35 -21.01 5.91
N VAL A 184 -1.64 -21.26 6.18
CA VAL A 184 -2.44 -20.48 7.15
C VAL A 184 -1.77 -20.45 8.52
N ASN A 185 -1.37 -21.60 9.04
CA ASN A 185 -0.75 -21.70 10.36
C ASN A 185 0.62 -21.00 10.43
N ARG A 186 1.51 -21.26 9.45
CA ARG A 186 2.84 -20.66 9.46
C ARG A 186 2.78 -19.14 9.28
N LYS A 187 1.88 -18.67 8.42
CA LYS A 187 1.67 -17.24 8.16
C LYS A 187 0.71 -16.58 9.15
N LYS A 188 0.21 -17.31 10.15
CA LYS A 188 -0.72 -16.82 11.19
C LYS A 188 -1.92 -16.07 10.59
N LEU A 189 -2.48 -16.60 9.50
CA LEU A 189 -3.59 -15.98 8.79
C LEU A 189 -4.90 -16.14 9.57
N VAL A 190 -5.70 -15.08 9.61
CA VAL A 190 -7.04 -15.09 10.22
C VAL A 190 -8.12 -14.71 9.20
N ALA A 191 -9.38 -14.95 9.54
CA ALA A 191 -10.49 -14.44 8.72
C ALA A 191 -10.42 -12.91 8.64
N GLY A 192 -10.64 -12.35 7.45
CA GLY A 192 -10.44 -10.93 7.16
C GLY A 192 -9.07 -10.61 6.53
N ASP A 193 -8.03 -11.40 6.81
CA ASP A 193 -6.78 -11.27 6.04
C ASP A 193 -7.05 -11.57 4.57
N SER A 194 -6.24 -11.04 3.66
CA SER A 194 -6.33 -11.36 2.24
C SER A 194 -5.09 -12.10 1.76
N VAL A 195 -5.30 -13.11 0.91
CA VAL A 195 -4.21 -13.77 0.19
C VAL A 195 -4.21 -13.31 -1.25
N VAL A 196 -3.03 -12.97 -1.73
CA VAL A 196 -2.77 -12.47 -3.08
C VAL A 196 -2.04 -13.55 -3.85
N PHE A 197 -2.55 -13.92 -5.01
CA PHE A 197 -1.83 -14.72 -5.99
C PHE A 197 -1.52 -13.86 -7.21
N LEU A 198 -0.32 -14.03 -7.77
CA LEU A 198 0.12 -13.31 -8.96
C LEU A 198 0.80 -14.27 -9.92
N ARG A 199 0.46 -14.20 -11.21
CA ARG A 199 1.17 -14.93 -12.26
C ARG A 199 2.27 -14.03 -12.82
N ALA A 200 3.51 -14.42 -12.57
CA ALA A 200 4.68 -13.73 -13.10
C ALA A 200 4.84 -14.00 -14.61
N GLU A 201 5.61 -13.16 -15.29
CA GLU A 201 5.82 -13.24 -16.74
C GLU A 201 6.47 -14.56 -17.18
N ASN A 202 7.32 -15.14 -16.33
CA ASN A 202 7.94 -16.44 -16.54
C ASN A 202 6.99 -17.63 -16.31
N GLY A 203 5.70 -17.38 -16.04
CA GLY A 203 4.69 -18.39 -15.74
C GLY A 203 4.72 -18.91 -14.30
N GLY A 204 5.68 -18.49 -13.49
CA GLY A 204 5.73 -18.77 -12.06
C GLY A 204 4.58 -18.10 -11.30
N ILE A 205 4.21 -18.66 -10.17
CA ILE A 205 3.16 -18.11 -9.30
C ILE A 205 3.82 -17.52 -8.08
N LEU A 206 3.46 -16.30 -7.76
CA LEU A 206 3.85 -15.62 -6.55
C LEU A 206 2.65 -15.56 -5.60
N VAL A 207 2.92 -15.60 -4.29
CA VAL A 207 1.91 -15.48 -3.25
C VAL A 207 2.29 -14.41 -2.24
N GLY A 208 1.33 -13.61 -1.83
CA GLY A 208 1.51 -12.58 -0.81
C GLY A 208 0.29 -12.47 0.09
N ILE A 209 0.38 -11.62 1.10
CA ILE A 209 -0.64 -11.47 2.13
C ILE A 209 -0.92 -9.98 2.34
N ARG A 210 -2.18 -9.64 2.60
CA ARG A 210 -2.59 -8.35 3.17
C ARG A 210 -3.26 -8.62 4.49
N ARG A 211 -2.81 -7.97 5.56
CA ARG A 211 -3.41 -8.17 6.89
C ARG A 211 -4.68 -7.35 7.01
N ALA A 212 -5.72 -7.93 7.60
CA ALA A 212 -6.85 -7.15 8.07
C ALA A 212 -6.36 -6.13 9.10
N LYS A 213 -6.89 -4.90 9.03
CA LYS A 213 -6.77 -4.00 10.17
C LYS A 213 -7.68 -4.56 11.26
N LEU A 214 -7.16 -4.72 12.47
CA LEU A 214 -7.99 -4.99 13.65
C LEU A 214 -8.97 -3.82 13.79
N GLY A 215 -10.19 -4.01 13.29
CA GLY A 215 -11.31 -3.16 13.62
C GLY A 215 -11.48 -3.23 15.13
N ILE A 216 -11.35 -2.08 15.79
CA ILE A 216 -11.78 -1.98 17.18
C ILE A 216 -13.31 -2.13 17.12
N GLY A 217 -13.79 -3.32 17.50
CA GLY A 217 -15.11 -3.54 18.09
C GLY A 217 -16.32 -3.48 17.14
N ASP A 218 -16.99 -4.62 17.08
CA ASP A 218 -18.46 -4.76 17.06
C ASP A 218 -19.23 -3.53 17.59
N GLY A 219 -20.15 -2.99 16.78
CA GLY A 219 -21.05 -1.90 17.16
C GLY A 219 -21.51 -1.04 15.97
N ASP A 220 -22.78 -1.18 15.61
CA ASP A 220 -23.53 -0.30 14.70
C ASP A 220 -23.08 1.16 14.70
N CYS A 221 -22.71 1.72 13.53
CA CYS A 221 -22.87 3.15 13.25
C CYS A 221 -22.67 3.50 11.75
N TYR A 222 -23.77 3.49 10.99
CA TYR A 222 -23.95 4.52 9.96
C TYR A 222 -24.00 5.88 10.69
N GLY A 223 -22.88 6.61 10.70
CA GLY A 223 -22.87 7.97 11.24
C GLY A 223 -21.64 8.27 12.07
N SER A 224 -20.62 8.76 11.37
CA SER A 224 -19.48 9.57 11.83
C SER A 224 -18.17 8.95 11.33
N LEU A 225 -17.79 9.32 10.11
CA LEU A 225 -16.39 9.21 9.66
C LEU A 225 -15.58 10.30 10.36
N GLY A 226 -15.51 10.22 11.70
CA GLY A 226 -14.65 11.05 12.53
C GLY A 226 -13.21 10.60 12.38
N PHE A 227 -12.52 11.06 11.34
CA PHE A 227 -11.07 10.85 11.17
C PHE A 227 -10.21 11.87 11.92
N CYS A 228 -10.80 12.62 12.85
CA CYS A 228 -10.13 13.58 13.70
C CYS A 228 -9.93 12.98 15.10
N GLY A 229 -8.81 12.27 15.31
CA GLY A 229 -8.37 11.91 16.66
C GLY A 229 -7.49 10.67 16.71
N ASN A 230 -6.17 10.89 16.88
CA ASN A 230 -5.22 9.93 17.45
C ASN A 230 -5.37 8.46 17.00
N SER A 231 -4.84 8.13 15.82
CA SER A 231 -4.41 6.74 15.53
C SER A 231 -3.17 6.40 16.35
N LYS A 232 -3.30 6.33 17.67
CA LYS A 232 -2.25 5.83 18.56
C LYS A 232 -2.10 4.32 18.32
N GLY A 233 -0.99 3.90 17.70
CA GLY A 233 -0.48 2.53 17.85
C GLY A 233 -0.35 1.64 16.61
N ASN A 234 -0.61 2.13 15.39
CA ASN A 234 -0.50 1.29 14.17
C ASN A 234 0.60 1.73 13.18
N GLY A 235 1.44 2.71 13.53
CA GLY A 235 2.62 3.00 12.73
C GLY A 235 3.68 1.89 12.87
N LYS A 236 4.59 1.78 11.91
CA LYS A 236 5.65 0.75 11.90
C LYS A 236 7.05 1.36 11.91
N VAL A 237 7.13 2.67 11.67
CA VAL A 237 8.38 3.42 11.65
C VAL A 237 8.73 3.86 13.08
N LYS A 238 10.00 3.85 13.44
CA LYS A 238 10.41 4.35 14.77
C LYS A 238 10.36 5.89 14.77
N PRO A 239 9.93 6.54 15.88
CA PRO A 239 9.94 8.00 15.96
C PRO A 239 11.31 8.63 15.69
N GLU A 240 12.38 7.93 16.08
CA GLU A 240 13.77 8.34 15.85
C GLU A 240 14.10 8.42 14.36
N GLU A 241 13.68 7.43 13.56
CA GLU A 241 13.90 7.40 12.11
C GLU A 241 13.16 8.55 11.41
N VAL A 242 11.93 8.87 11.84
CA VAL A 242 11.19 10.03 11.34
C VAL A 242 11.93 11.33 11.64
N LEU A 243 12.45 11.48 12.87
CA LEU A 243 13.16 12.68 13.29
C LEU A 243 14.49 12.83 12.55
N GLU A 244 15.24 11.73 12.34
CA GLU A 244 16.46 11.74 11.55
C GLU A 244 16.21 12.10 10.10
N ALA A 245 15.17 11.52 9.47
CA ALA A 245 14.75 11.86 8.12
C ALA A 245 14.34 13.34 8.00
N ALA A 246 13.57 13.85 8.96
CA ALA A 246 13.15 15.25 8.98
C ALA A 246 14.33 16.22 9.16
N LYS A 247 15.27 15.89 10.04
CA LYS A 247 16.52 16.66 10.21
C LYS A 247 17.37 16.63 8.95
N ALA A 248 17.54 15.46 8.32
CA ALA A 248 18.29 15.33 7.08
C ALA A 248 17.65 16.13 5.94
N ALA A 249 16.31 16.08 5.82
CA ALA A 249 15.55 16.86 4.85
C ALA A 249 15.74 18.38 5.05
N SER A 250 15.81 18.86 6.30
CA SER A 250 16.08 20.28 6.60
C SER A 250 17.53 20.70 6.39
N GLY A 251 18.48 19.77 6.50
CA GLY A 251 19.92 20.04 6.48
C GLY A 251 20.56 20.24 5.09
N GLY A 252 19.79 20.10 4.00
CA GLY A 252 20.26 20.35 2.63
C GLY A 252 20.40 19.08 1.76
N ARG A 253 21.28 19.11 0.75
CA ARG A 253 21.40 18.12 -0.35
C ARG A 253 21.86 16.69 0.05
N LYS A 254 21.83 16.33 1.33
CA LYS A 254 22.24 14.99 1.76
C LYS A 254 21.10 13.99 1.47
N PRO A 255 21.37 12.88 0.78
CA PRO A 255 20.37 11.83 0.62
C PRO A 255 19.96 11.24 1.98
N PHE A 256 18.68 10.94 2.14
CA PHE A 256 18.13 10.27 3.31
C PHE A 256 17.12 9.19 2.89
N GLU A 257 16.96 8.17 3.70
CA GLU A 257 16.02 7.07 3.45
C GLU A 257 14.76 7.26 4.30
N VAL A 258 13.61 6.93 3.73
CA VAL A 258 12.34 6.84 4.45
C VAL A 258 11.68 5.49 4.19
N ALA A 259 11.08 4.91 5.22
CA ALA A 259 10.31 3.68 5.11
C ALA A 259 8.81 4.01 4.98
N TYR A 260 8.22 3.64 3.86
CA TYR A 260 6.79 3.80 3.60
C TYR A 260 6.08 2.46 3.72
N TYR A 261 5.22 2.34 4.72
CA TYR A 261 4.31 1.21 4.89
C TYR A 261 2.95 1.58 4.28
N PRO A 262 2.58 1.00 3.13
CA PRO A 262 1.29 1.28 2.53
C PRO A 262 0.18 0.84 3.47
N ARG A 263 -0.80 1.72 3.66
CA ARG A 263 -2.00 1.43 4.45
C ARG A 263 -3.20 1.71 3.57
N THR A 264 -4.22 0.86 3.64
CA THR A 264 -5.52 1.13 2.99
C THR A 264 -6.01 2.50 3.44
N SER A 265 -6.15 3.43 2.49
CA SER A 265 -6.56 4.82 2.72
C SER A 265 -5.68 5.60 3.70
N GLY A 266 -4.44 5.17 3.91
CA GLY A 266 -3.47 5.90 4.72
C GLY A 266 -2.86 7.06 3.92
N PRO A 267 -2.49 8.16 4.58
CA PRO A 267 -1.96 9.31 3.88
C PRO A 267 -0.54 9.04 3.36
N GLU A 268 -0.29 9.43 2.12
CA GLU A 268 1.03 9.41 1.49
C GLU A 268 1.83 10.63 1.95
N PHE A 269 3.05 10.42 2.44
CA PHE A 269 3.92 11.53 2.89
C PHE A 269 5.06 11.86 1.91
N CYS A 270 5.17 11.10 0.83
CA CYS A 270 6.04 11.39 -0.32
C CYS A 270 5.16 11.52 -1.56
N VAL A 271 4.70 12.74 -1.86
CA VAL A 271 3.69 12.99 -2.91
C VAL A 271 4.35 13.64 -4.12
N LYS A 272 3.96 13.27 -5.35
CA LYS A 272 4.50 13.88 -6.58
C LYS A 272 4.39 15.41 -6.54
N ALA A 273 5.46 16.10 -6.90
CA ALA A 273 5.52 17.56 -6.83
C ALA A 273 4.45 18.23 -7.70
N SER A 274 4.21 17.72 -8.91
CA SER A 274 3.17 18.21 -9.83
C SER A 274 1.76 18.10 -9.26
N ALA A 275 1.45 17.02 -8.54
CA ALA A 275 0.16 16.81 -7.90
C ALA A 275 -0.08 17.82 -6.77
N VAL A 276 0.92 18.03 -5.90
CA VAL A 276 0.85 19.03 -4.83
C VAL A 276 0.75 20.44 -5.43
N ASN A 277 1.58 20.78 -6.41
CA ASN A 277 1.56 22.10 -7.07
C ASN A 277 0.19 22.38 -7.72
N THR A 278 -0.44 21.37 -8.32
CA THR A 278 -1.79 21.50 -8.89
C THR A 278 -2.83 21.70 -7.80
N ALA A 279 -2.76 20.92 -6.71
CA ALA A 279 -3.68 21.04 -5.58
C ALA A 279 -3.56 22.40 -4.87
N MET A 280 -2.36 22.95 -4.75
CA MET A 280 -2.12 24.25 -4.10
C MET A 280 -2.57 25.45 -4.94
N LYS A 281 -2.78 25.28 -6.25
CA LYS A 281 -3.37 26.32 -7.12
C LYS A 281 -4.89 26.42 -6.98
N VAL A 282 -5.55 25.42 -6.37
CA VAL A 282 -7.00 25.43 -6.16
C VAL A 282 -7.31 26.36 -4.97
N PRO A 283 -8.23 27.33 -5.14
CA PRO A 283 -8.66 28.19 -4.04
C PRO A 283 -9.64 27.44 -3.14
N TRP A 284 -9.14 26.49 -2.34
CA TRP A 284 -9.96 25.70 -1.42
C TRP A 284 -10.74 26.59 -0.47
N CYS A 285 -12.05 26.34 -0.34
CA CYS A 285 -12.91 27.06 0.59
C CYS A 285 -14.03 26.17 1.16
N CYS A 286 -14.58 26.62 2.29
CA CYS A 286 -15.76 26.01 2.92
C CYS A 286 -16.93 25.94 1.92
N GLY A 287 -17.63 24.80 1.90
CA GLY A 287 -18.76 24.54 1.02
C GLY A 287 -18.39 23.89 -0.32
N MET A 288 -17.10 23.84 -0.69
CA MET A 288 -16.68 23.13 -1.91
C MET A 288 -16.94 21.64 -1.80
N ARG A 289 -17.49 21.05 -2.86
CA ARG A 289 -17.69 19.60 -2.94
C ARG A 289 -16.48 18.94 -3.57
N PHE A 290 -16.09 17.79 -3.03
CA PHE A 290 -15.01 16.99 -3.57
C PHE A 290 -15.43 15.53 -3.73
N LYS A 291 -14.65 14.79 -4.51
CA LYS A 291 -14.76 13.33 -4.60
C LYS A 291 -13.44 12.71 -4.20
N MET A 292 -13.50 11.61 -3.46
CA MET A 292 -12.33 10.87 -3.02
C MET A 292 -12.54 9.39 -3.26
N ALA A 293 -11.53 8.73 -3.83
CA ALA A 293 -11.52 7.30 -4.06
C ALA A 293 -11.08 6.56 -2.79
N PHE A 294 -11.77 5.47 -2.47
CA PHE A 294 -11.44 4.55 -1.39
C PHE A 294 -11.46 3.11 -1.89
N GLU A 295 -10.49 2.32 -1.47
CA GLU A 295 -10.46 0.89 -1.75
C GLU A 295 -11.42 0.20 -0.78
N THR A 296 -12.27 -0.69 -1.31
CA THR A 296 -13.19 -1.47 -0.49
C THR A 296 -12.41 -2.38 0.46
N GLU A 297 -13.05 -2.81 1.56
CA GLU A 297 -12.42 -3.68 2.56
C GLU A 297 -11.87 -4.98 1.95
N ASP A 298 -12.59 -5.54 0.98
CA ASP A 298 -12.16 -6.72 0.23
C ASP A 298 -11.12 -6.42 -0.87
N SER A 299 -10.73 -5.15 -1.01
CA SER A 299 -9.81 -4.62 -2.02
C SER A 299 -10.13 -4.98 -3.47
N SER A 300 -11.38 -5.33 -3.76
CA SER A 300 -11.80 -5.76 -5.08
C SER A 300 -12.27 -4.59 -5.96
N ARG A 301 -12.63 -3.45 -5.34
CA ARG A 301 -13.22 -2.30 -6.01
C ARG A 301 -12.73 -0.98 -5.43
N ILE A 302 -12.83 0.06 -6.25
CA ILE A 302 -12.66 1.45 -5.81
C ILE A 302 -14.05 2.08 -5.71
N SER A 303 -14.40 2.54 -4.52
CA SER A 303 -15.61 3.28 -4.21
C SER A 303 -15.32 4.78 -4.20
N TRP A 304 -16.19 5.58 -4.81
CA TRP A 304 -16.06 7.03 -4.83
C TRP A 304 -16.99 7.66 -3.81
N PHE A 305 -16.42 8.38 -2.87
CA PHE A 305 -17.15 9.11 -1.84
C PHE A 305 -17.20 10.59 -2.22
N VAL A 306 -18.35 11.21 -2.01
CA VAL A 306 -18.54 12.65 -2.23
C VAL A 306 -18.62 13.32 -0.88
N GLY A 307 -17.76 14.32 -0.66
CA GLY A 307 -17.74 15.12 0.56
C GLY A 307 -17.92 16.61 0.26
N THR A 308 -18.05 17.39 1.32
CA THR A 308 -18.06 18.85 1.28
C THR A 308 -17.05 19.35 2.30
N ILE A 309 -16.20 20.29 1.91
CA ILE A 309 -15.22 20.91 2.80
C ILE A 309 -15.97 21.77 3.82
N SER A 310 -15.80 21.48 5.08
CA SER A 310 -16.37 22.22 6.20
C SER A 310 -15.49 23.39 6.63
N SER A 311 -14.16 23.23 6.59
CA SER A 311 -13.22 24.29 6.93
C SER A 311 -11.89 24.13 6.20
N VAL A 312 -11.13 25.23 6.10
CA VAL A 312 -9.78 25.26 5.52
C VAL A 312 -8.86 25.92 6.55
N GLN A 313 -8.10 25.11 7.27
CA GLN A 313 -7.28 25.56 8.38
C GLN A 313 -6.04 24.69 8.56
N VAL A 314 -4.92 25.32 8.91
CA VAL A 314 -3.68 24.60 9.21
C VAL A 314 -3.91 23.74 10.45
N ALA A 315 -3.62 22.44 10.37
CA ALA A 315 -3.94 21.49 11.44
C ALA A 315 -3.17 21.74 12.75
N ASP A 316 -1.94 22.26 12.67
CA ASP A 316 -1.10 22.57 13.82
C ASP A 316 -0.27 23.85 13.57
N PRO A 317 -0.91 25.03 13.65
CA PRO A 317 -0.27 26.29 13.30
C PRO A 317 0.82 26.70 14.28
N ALA A 318 0.83 26.14 15.51
CA ALA A 318 1.81 26.45 16.53
C ALA A 318 3.18 25.83 16.24
N ARG A 319 3.20 24.59 15.70
CA ARG A 319 4.43 23.88 15.35
C ARG A 319 4.76 23.95 13.86
N TRP A 320 3.75 23.98 13.00
CA TRP A 320 3.87 23.90 11.54
C TRP A 320 3.06 25.03 10.86
N PRO A 321 3.48 26.30 11.00
CA PRO A 321 2.83 27.39 10.28
C PRO A 321 2.87 27.12 8.77
N ASP A 322 1.78 27.48 8.09
CA ASP A 322 1.62 27.35 6.63
C ASP A 322 1.70 25.91 6.07
N SER A 323 1.61 24.90 6.93
CA SER A 323 1.59 23.51 6.46
C SER A 323 0.30 23.18 5.72
N PRO A 324 0.37 22.63 4.49
CA PRO A 324 -0.81 22.14 3.79
C PRO A 324 -1.19 20.72 4.21
N TRP A 325 -0.47 20.09 5.16
CA TRP A 325 -0.80 18.76 5.64
C TRP A 325 -2.11 18.77 6.43
N ARG A 326 -3.10 17.98 5.97
CA ARG A 326 -4.46 17.94 6.53
C ARG A 326 -5.12 19.33 6.63
N LEU A 327 -4.90 20.17 5.61
CA LEU A 327 -5.44 21.53 5.53
C LEU A 327 -6.98 21.60 5.43
N LEU A 328 -7.60 20.54 4.90
CA LEU A 328 -9.05 20.49 4.62
C LEU A 328 -9.73 19.59 5.64
N GLU A 329 -10.80 20.10 6.26
CA GLU A 329 -11.72 19.37 7.15
C GLU A 329 -13.05 19.08 6.45
#